data_AF-A0A8J5C0B0-F1
#
_entry.id   AF-A0A8J5C0B0-F1
#
_cell.length_a   1.000
_cell.length_b   1.000
_cell.length_c   1.000
_cell.angle_alpha   90.00
_cell.angle_beta   90.00
_cell.angle_gamma   90.00
#
_symmetry.space_group_name_H-M   'P 1'
#
loop_
_entity.id
_entity.type
_entity.pdbx_description
1 polymer ?
#
loop_
_entity_poly.entity_id
_entity_poly.type
_entity_poly.pdbx_seq_one_letter_code
_entity_poly.pdbx_strand_id
1 'polypeptide(L)'
;MADINVIHPYTRNKTREHVRIESVKEYCKKEPLIIIKTIRMRLQWVRELMDRKEVDNMKVIHLVRDPRGSLTSMERLMWNTADMEACAKIHQDLQEKETMLSLYPSRYTFIKYEDLCRDPYGQTRRLLRFIRDQAGDGPNTENKTMINVKPPVGREEDRTRLDPAMYQDLPKGILDFLSNHLHPISHGKFGPFTTERNTASMYQRWRWIITAKQLESVQAACKPVIRALGHRLFRSFAAYTVAVSNRFDVLGALEDPLELWDTFKCETLQAAKESIGERLRSRRGFVSTEPLENIEKSRAARLAGNQD
;
A
#
# COMPACT_ATOMS: atom_id res chain seq x y z
N MET A 1 31.38 -15.47 27.16
CA MET A 1 30.51 -14.29 27.07
C MET A 1 30.30 -13.98 25.59
N ALA A 2 29.08 -13.73 25.15
CA ALA A 2 28.78 -13.61 23.72
C ALA A 2 28.88 -12.13 23.28
N ASP A 3 29.90 -11.82 22.48
CA ASP A 3 30.02 -10.52 21.83
C ASP A 3 29.11 -10.48 20.60
N ILE A 4 28.47 -9.32 20.37
CA ILE A 4 27.64 -9.09 19.19
C ILE A 4 28.21 -7.96 18.33
N ASN A 5 28.03 -8.10 17.02
CA ASN A 5 28.37 -7.06 16.06
C ASN A 5 27.19 -6.10 15.93
N VAL A 6 27.36 -4.87 16.39
CA VAL A 6 26.36 -3.80 16.19
C VAL A 6 26.77 -2.98 14.97
N ILE A 7 25.79 -2.67 14.12
CA ILE A 7 25.96 -1.76 12.98
C ILE A 7 25.22 -0.47 13.32
N HIS A 8 25.92 0.66 13.28
CA HIS A 8 25.27 1.95 13.49
C HIS A 8 24.23 2.20 12.38
N PRO A 9 22.94 2.39 12.71
CA PRO A 9 21.84 2.37 11.74
C PRO A 9 21.85 3.54 10.75
N TYR A 10 22.62 4.60 11.04
CA TYR A 10 22.62 5.85 10.26
C TYR A 10 23.94 6.20 9.58
N THR A 11 24.98 5.34 9.64
CA THR A 11 26.22 5.59 8.92
C THR A 11 26.23 4.86 7.58
N ARG A 12 26.55 5.58 6.49
CA ARG A 12 26.78 4.97 5.17
C ARG A 12 27.90 3.92 5.21
N ASN A 13 28.88 4.12 6.08
CA ASN A 13 29.91 3.14 6.39
C ASN A 13 29.42 2.26 7.55
N LYS A 14 29.22 0.98 7.27
CA LYS A 14 28.87 -0.03 8.29
C LYS A 14 30.11 -0.37 9.11
N THR A 15 30.58 0.56 9.93
CA THR A 15 31.57 0.26 10.96
C THR A 15 30.93 -0.74 11.92
N ARG A 16 31.58 -1.90 12.07
CA ARG A 16 31.16 -2.93 13.02
C ARG A 16 31.96 -2.72 14.28
N GLU A 17 31.25 -2.54 15.39
CA GLU A 17 31.87 -2.52 16.70
C GLU A 17 31.47 -3.79 17.44
N HIS A 18 32.45 -4.40 18.11
CA HIS A 18 32.22 -5.49 19.03
C HIS A 18 31.72 -4.90 20.34
N VAL A 19 30.46 -5.17 20.65
CA VAL A 19 29.82 -4.68 21.87
C VAL A 19 29.35 -5.87 22.69
N ARG A 20 29.55 -5.78 24.01
CA ARG A 20 29.03 -6.78 24.95
C ARG A 20 27.50 -6.70 24.98
N ILE A 21 26.84 -7.85 24.90
CA ILE A 21 25.38 -7.93 24.91
C ILE A 21 24.78 -7.35 26.21
N GLU A 22 25.47 -7.49 27.33
CA GLU A 22 25.07 -6.93 28.63
C GLU A 22 25.00 -5.40 28.57
N SER A 23 25.98 -4.75 27.96
CA SER A 23 26.01 -3.30 27.81
C SER A 23 24.86 -2.80 26.91
N VAL A 24 24.56 -3.52 25.84
CA VAL A 24 23.40 -3.21 24.97
C VAL A 24 22.09 -3.37 25.75
N LYS A 25 21.95 -4.44 26.54
CA LYS A 25 20.77 -4.66 27.39
C LYS A 25 20.59 -3.54 28.41
N GLU A 26 21.64 -3.12 29.09
CA GLU A 26 21.59 -2.02 30.06
C GLU A 26 21.21 -0.70 29.40
N TYR A 27 21.71 -0.43 28.20
CA TYR A 27 21.33 0.75 27.44
C TYR A 27 19.85 0.69 27.04
N CYS A 28 19.40 -0.39 26.40
CA CYS A 28 18.00 -0.55 25.99
C CYS A 28 17.02 -0.46 27.17
N LYS A 29 17.40 -0.94 28.37
CA LYS A 29 16.57 -0.85 29.59
C LYS A 29 16.38 0.59 30.09
N LYS A 30 17.26 1.52 29.72
CA LYS A 30 17.17 2.94 30.11
C LYS A 30 16.29 3.74 29.16
N GLU A 31 16.01 3.22 27.96
CA GLU A 31 15.20 3.93 26.98
C GLU A 31 13.71 3.90 27.35
N PRO A 32 13.01 5.05 27.30
CA PRO A 32 11.60 5.13 27.66
C PRO A 32 10.67 4.50 26.60
N LEU A 33 11.18 4.24 25.40
CA LEU A 33 10.44 3.64 24.30
C LEU A 33 11.32 2.63 23.56
N ILE A 34 10.88 1.38 23.53
CA ILE A 34 11.55 0.31 22.80
C ILE A 34 10.66 -0.11 21.63
N ILE A 35 11.15 0.05 20.40
CA ILE A 35 10.44 -0.33 19.19
C ILE A 35 11.00 -1.66 18.66
N ILE A 36 10.15 -2.68 18.59
CA ILE A 36 10.51 -4.00 18.06
C ILE A 36 9.69 -4.24 16.80
N LYS A 37 10.37 -4.39 15.66
CA LYS A 37 9.74 -4.81 14.40
C LYS A 37 9.93 -6.32 14.23
N THR A 38 8.83 -7.06 14.15
CA THR A 38 8.82 -8.48 13.80
C THR A 38 7.98 -8.72 12.55
N ILE A 39 8.33 -9.73 11.76
CA ILE A 39 7.61 -10.10 10.52
C ILE A 39 7.07 -11.53 10.54
N ARG A 40 7.41 -12.32 11.58
CA ARG A 40 7.03 -13.74 11.75
C ARG A 40 6.17 -13.98 12.99
N MET A 41 5.80 -12.92 13.71
CA MET A 41 4.96 -13.03 14.90
C MET A 41 3.49 -13.10 14.48
N ARG A 42 2.77 -14.13 14.94
CA ARG A 42 1.35 -14.33 14.67
C ARG A 42 0.50 -13.57 15.69
N LEU A 43 -0.67 -13.07 15.28
CA LEU A 43 -1.48 -12.22 16.15
C LEU A 43 -1.97 -12.96 17.39
N GLN A 44 -2.24 -14.26 17.27
CA GLN A 44 -2.57 -15.15 18.39
C GLN A 44 -1.51 -15.15 19.50
N TRP A 45 -0.22 -15.18 19.15
CA TRP A 45 0.87 -15.18 20.14
C TRP A 45 1.06 -13.80 20.76
N VAL A 46 0.78 -12.75 19.99
CA VAL A 46 0.79 -11.39 20.52
C VAL A 46 -0.29 -11.22 21.57
N ARG A 47 -1.49 -11.78 21.36
CA ARG A 47 -2.56 -11.80 22.36
C ARG A 47 -2.11 -12.45 23.66
N GLU A 48 -1.55 -13.66 23.59
CA GLU A 48 -1.02 -14.37 24.75
C GLU A 48 0.03 -13.55 25.53
N LEU A 49 0.85 -12.77 24.82
CA LEU A 49 1.84 -11.89 25.43
C LEU A 49 1.19 -10.67 26.09
N MET A 50 0.17 -10.09 25.46
CA MET A 50 -0.55 -8.92 25.99
C MET A 50 -1.42 -9.24 27.20
N ASP A 51 -1.83 -10.50 27.38
CA ASP A 51 -2.56 -10.99 28.56
C ASP A 51 -1.68 -11.11 29.81
N ARG A 52 -0.34 -11.05 29.66
CA ARG A 52 0.59 -11.16 30.79
C ARG A 52 0.63 -9.87 31.59
N LYS A 53 0.49 -9.99 32.92
CA LYS A 53 0.56 -8.85 33.85
C LYS A 53 1.93 -8.19 33.86
N GLU A 54 2.98 -8.94 33.54
CA GLU A 54 4.36 -8.45 33.44
C GLU A 54 4.58 -7.55 32.21
N VAL A 55 3.61 -7.51 31.28
CA VAL A 55 3.69 -6.78 30.01
C VAL A 55 2.45 -5.89 29.88
N ASP A 56 2.33 -4.90 30.76
CA ASP A 56 1.17 -3.99 30.84
C ASP A 56 1.27 -2.75 29.93
N ASN A 57 2.48 -2.39 29.52
CA ASN A 57 2.78 -1.18 28.73
C ASN A 57 3.06 -1.46 27.23
N MET A 58 2.98 -2.71 26.78
CA MET A 58 3.23 -3.07 25.38
C MET A 58 2.07 -2.62 24.49
N LYS A 59 2.41 -1.91 23.41
CA LYS A 59 1.49 -1.55 22.32
C LYS A 59 1.84 -2.27 21.03
N VAL A 60 0.81 -2.56 20.23
CA VAL A 60 0.92 -3.36 19.00
C VAL A 60 0.37 -2.58 17.82
N ILE A 61 1.20 -2.42 16.79
CA ILE A 61 0.80 -1.90 15.48
C ILE A 61 0.79 -3.07 14.50
N HIS A 62 -0.39 -3.53 14.12
CA HIS A 62 -0.58 -4.61 13.15
C HIS A 62 -0.65 -4.03 11.73
N LEU A 63 0.49 -4.05 11.04
CA LEU A 63 0.61 -3.61 9.65
C LEU A 63 0.38 -4.77 8.69
N VAL A 64 -0.66 -4.68 7.85
CA VAL A 64 -0.94 -5.68 6.81
C VAL A 64 -0.94 -5.03 5.43
N ARG A 65 -0.43 -5.74 4.43
CA ARG A 65 -0.34 -5.29 3.03
C ARG A 65 -1.15 -6.24 2.14
N ASP A 66 -1.65 -5.73 1.01
CA ASP A 66 -2.24 -6.57 -0.05
C ASP A 66 -1.31 -7.76 -0.38
N PRO A 67 -1.80 -9.01 -0.27
CA PRO A 67 -0.97 -10.20 -0.49
C PRO A 67 -0.40 -10.26 -1.92
N ARG A 68 -1.06 -9.66 -2.92
CA ARG A 68 -0.50 -9.55 -4.28
C ARG A 68 0.75 -8.69 -4.30
N GLY A 69 0.78 -7.63 -3.52
CA GLY A 69 1.98 -6.80 -3.36
C GLY A 69 3.09 -7.49 -2.57
N SER A 70 2.73 -8.22 -1.52
CA SER A 70 3.67 -8.92 -0.65
C SER A 70 4.30 -10.12 -1.33
N LEU A 71 3.50 -11.01 -1.93
CA LEU A 71 3.96 -12.26 -2.55
C LEU A 71 4.80 -12.01 -3.80
N THR A 72 4.41 -11.07 -4.67
CA THR A 72 5.26 -10.64 -5.80
C THR A 72 6.59 -10.05 -5.33
N SER A 73 6.62 -9.36 -4.19
CA SER A 73 7.88 -8.84 -3.63
C SER A 73 8.76 -9.95 -3.06
N MET A 74 8.17 -10.96 -2.40
CA MET A 74 8.90 -12.09 -1.81
C MET A 74 9.53 -12.97 -2.87
N GLU A 75 8.79 -13.30 -3.93
CA GLU A 75 9.30 -14.09 -5.05
C GLU A 75 10.49 -13.43 -5.74
N ARG A 76 10.43 -12.10 -5.95
CA ARG A 76 11.56 -11.33 -6.51
C ARG A 76 12.81 -11.31 -5.63
N LEU A 77 12.66 -11.52 -4.33
CA LEU A 77 13.76 -11.61 -3.37
C LEU A 77 14.14 -13.07 -3.08
N MET A 78 13.59 -14.03 -3.83
CA MET A 78 13.79 -15.47 -3.64
C MET A 78 13.40 -15.97 -2.25
N TRP A 79 12.41 -15.32 -1.63
CA TRP A 79 11.84 -15.74 -0.35
C TRP A 79 10.69 -16.70 -0.63
N ASN A 80 11.02 -17.99 -0.76
CA ASN A 80 10.06 -19.02 -1.13
C ASN A 80 9.13 -19.36 0.03
N THR A 81 7.87 -19.00 -0.09
CA THR A 81 6.77 -19.47 0.77
C THR A 81 5.59 -19.76 -0.13
N ALA A 82 4.91 -20.89 0.07
CA ALA A 82 3.73 -21.22 -0.72
C ALA A 82 2.62 -20.18 -0.50
N ASP A 83 2.01 -19.67 -1.57
CA ASP A 83 0.95 -18.65 -1.52
C ASP A 83 -0.18 -19.03 -0.56
N MET A 84 -0.60 -20.31 -0.61
CA MET A 84 -1.63 -20.88 0.26
C MET A 84 -1.27 -20.76 1.74
N GLU A 85 -0.04 -21.13 2.12
CA GLU A 85 0.41 -21.10 3.51
C GLU A 85 0.53 -19.66 4.01
N ALA A 86 1.13 -18.78 3.19
CA ALA A 86 1.27 -17.37 3.52
C ALA A 86 -0.10 -16.71 3.74
N CYS A 87 -1.05 -16.96 2.85
CA CYS A 87 -2.37 -16.35 2.92
C CYS A 87 -3.29 -16.96 3.98
N ALA A 88 -3.14 -18.25 4.29
CA ALA A 88 -3.84 -18.85 5.43
C ALA A 88 -3.44 -18.17 6.75
N LYS A 89 -2.14 -17.91 6.94
CA LYS A 89 -1.61 -17.20 8.12
C LYS A 89 -2.14 -15.77 8.20
N ILE A 90 -2.06 -15.00 7.10
CA ILE A 90 -2.58 -13.61 7.08
C ILE A 90 -4.09 -13.61 7.34
N HIS A 91 -4.84 -14.55 6.78
CA HIS A 91 -6.29 -14.63 6.98
C HIS A 91 -6.64 -14.87 8.45
N GLN A 92 -5.97 -15.82 9.09
CA GLN A 92 -6.16 -16.10 10.52
C GLN A 92 -5.83 -14.87 11.38
N ASP A 93 -4.75 -14.15 11.07
CA ASP A 93 -4.39 -12.91 11.79
C ASP A 93 -5.43 -11.80 11.55
N LEU A 94 -6.06 -11.73 10.37
CA LEU A 94 -7.13 -10.79 10.08
C LEU A 94 -8.46 -11.15 10.77
N GLN A 95 -8.73 -12.44 11.00
CA GLN A 95 -9.91 -12.87 11.74
C GLN A 95 -9.80 -12.50 13.24
N GLU A 96 -8.60 -12.58 13.81
CA GLU A 96 -8.34 -12.21 15.21
C GLU A 96 -8.31 -10.68 15.43
N LYS A 97 -8.20 -9.89 14.34
CA LYS A 97 -8.11 -8.42 14.38
C LYS A 97 -9.24 -7.77 15.17
N GLU A 98 -10.49 -8.17 14.96
CA GLU A 98 -11.63 -7.55 15.65
C GLU A 98 -11.64 -7.88 17.14
N THR A 99 -11.26 -9.10 17.50
CA THR A 99 -11.07 -9.51 18.90
C THR A 99 -10.00 -8.65 19.57
N MET A 100 -8.86 -8.44 18.91
CA MET A 100 -7.77 -7.60 19.43
C MET A 100 -8.18 -6.13 19.61
N LEU A 101 -8.94 -5.58 18.66
CA LEU A 101 -9.49 -4.22 18.77
C LEU A 101 -10.46 -4.09 19.95
N SER A 102 -11.25 -5.13 20.23
CA SER A 102 -12.19 -5.16 21.34
C SER A 102 -11.51 -5.33 22.70
N LEU A 103 -10.51 -6.21 22.79
CA LEU A 103 -9.83 -6.53 24.06
C LEU A 103 -8.80 -5.48 24.44
N TYR A 104 -8.13 -4.87 23.46
CA TYR A 104 -7.01 -3.95 23.71
C TYR A 104 -7.16 -2.61 22.95
N PRO A 105 -8.27 -1.88 23.11
CA PRO A 105 -8.55 -0.68 22.30
C PRO A 105 -7.49 0.43 22.43
N SER A 106 -6.80 0.52 23.57
CA SER A 106 -5.71 1.49 23.81
C SER A 106 -4.31 0.93 23.56
N ARG A 107 -4.18 -0.39 23.34
CA ARG A 107 -2.89 -1.09 23.20
C ARG A 107 -2.72 -1.82 21.87
N TYR A 108 -3.75 -1.90 21.04
CA TYR A 108 -3.70 -2.50 19.71
C TYR A 108 -4.27 -1.56 18.65
N THR A 109 -3.56 -1.43 17.53
CA THR A 109 -4.05 -0.72 16.35
C THR A 109 -3.73 -1.48 15.07
N PHE A 110 -4.63 -1.40 14.09
CA PHE A 110 -4.49 -2.01 12.78
C PHE A 110 -4.30 -0.93 11.71
N ILE A 111 -3.36 -1.15 10.79
CA ILE A 111 -3.10 -0.26 9.67
C ILE A 111 -2.81 -1.05 8.39
N LYS A 112 -3.39 -0.61 7.28
CA LYS A 112 -3.04 -1.13 5.96
C LYS A 112 -1.81 -0.40 5.41
N TYR A 113 -0.91 -1.14 4.81
CA TYR A 113 0.26 -0.59 4.13
C TYR A 113 -0.12 0.45 3.07
N GLU A 114 -1.21 0.21 2.35
CA GLU A 114 -1.74 1.09 1.31
C GLU A 114 -2.17 2.43 1.89
N ASP A 115 -2.79 2.44 3.06
CA ASP A 115 -3.24 3.66 3.74
C ASP A 115 -2.04 4.44 4.27
N LEU A 116 -1.08 3.76 4.91
CA LEU A 116 0.19 4.35 5.34
C LEU A 116 0.97 4.98 4.18
N CYS A 117 0.94 4.36 3.00
CA CYS A 117 1.66 4.89 1.85
C CYS A 117 0.94 6.05 1.16
N ARG A 118 -0.39 6.05 1.15
CA ARG A 118 -1.19 7.14 0.53
C ARG A 118 -1.13 8.42 1.34
N ASP A 119 -1.14 8.31 2.66
CA ASP A 119 -1.09 9.43 3.59
C ASP A 119 -0.02 9.20 4.68
N PRO A 120 1.26 9.28 4.32
CA PRO A 120 2.34 9.00 5.27
C PRO A 120 2.39 10.00 6.41
N TYR A 121 1.97 11.26 6.20
CA TYR A 121 1.97 12.28 7.24
C TYR A 121 0.85 12.03 8.25
N GLY A 122 -0.41 11.90 7.79
CA GLY A 122 -1.55 11.69 8.67
C GLY A 122 -1.50 10.33 9.39
N GLN A 123 -1.06 9.26 8.70
CA GLN A 123 -0.89 7.97 9.36
C GLN A 123 0.27 7.96 10.36
N THR A 124 1.40 8.63 10.08
CA THR A 124 2.50 8.76 11.08
C THR A 124 2.03 9.51 12.31
N ARG A 125 1.30 10.60 12.14
CA ARG A 125 0.70 11.36 13.24
C ARG A 125 -0.23 10.51 14.09
N ARG A 126 -1.12 9.74 13.45
CA ARG A 126 -2.03 8.80 14.14
C ARG A 126 -1.26 7.75 14.93
N LEU A 127 -0.23 7.14 14.36
CA LEU A 127 0.58 6.13 15.03
C LEU A 127 1.36 6.71 16.22
N LEU A 128 1.91 7.92 16.08
CA LEU A 128 2.62 8.57 17.18
C LEU A 128 1.69 8.94 18.35
N ARG A 129 0.48 9.40 18.07
CA ARG A 129 -0.56 9.59 19.10
C ARG A 129 -0.86 8.28 19.80
N PHE A 130 -1.18 7.23 19.03
CA PHE A 130 -1.41 5.90 19.58
C PHE A 130 -0.25 5.41 20.47
N ILE A 131 1.01 5.65 20.09
CA ILE A 131 2.18 5.28 20.91
C ILE A 131 2.22 6.10 22.20
N ARG A 132 1.91 7.40 22.14
CA ARG A 132 2.00 8.33 23.28
C ARG A 132 0.84 8.25 24.27
N ASP A 133 -0.37 7.93 23.81
CA ASP A 133 -1.59 7.97 24.62
C ASP A 133 -1.50 6.96 25.78
N GLN A 134 -1.32 7.41 27.01
CA GLN A 134 -1.41 6.55 28.18
C GLN A 134 -2.89 6.17 28.37
N ALA A 135 -3.19 4.96 28.84
CA ALA A 135 -4.52 4.34 28.86
C ALA A 135 -5.57 5.00 29.81
N GLY A 136 -5.54 6.33 29.98
CA GLY A 136 -6.46 7.13 30.79
C GLY A 136 -7.43 8.02 30.01
N ASP A 137 -7.20 8.27 28.72
CA ASP A 137 -8.20 8.91 27.86
C ASP A 137 -8.89 7.82 27.05
N GLY A 138 -10.17 7.58 27.38
CA GLY A 138 -11.04 6.70 26.62
C GLY A 138 -11.06 7.08 25.13
N PRO A 139 -11.66 6.25 24.25
CA PRO A 139 -11.73 6.56 22.83
C PRO A 139 -12.48 7.88 22.65
N ASN A 140 -11.72 8.98 22.51
CA ASN A 140 -12.29 10.27 22.21
C ASN A 140 -13.06 10.07 20.91
N THR A 141 -14.35 10.38 20.96
CA THR A 141 -15.37 10.12 19.94
C THR A 141 -14.98 10.70 18.56
N GLU A 142 -13.95 11.54 18.52
CA GLU A 142 -13.27 12.07 17.33
C GLU A 142 -12.54 11.02 16.47
N ASN A 143 -12.17 9.86 17.03
CA ASN A 143 -11.55 8.77 16.27
C ASN A 143 -12.52 8.09 15.30
N LYS A 144 -13.85 8.19 15.50
CA LYS A 144 -14.83 7.72 14.51
C LYS A 144 -14.89 8.61 13.27
N THR A 145 -14.65 9.91 13.42
CA THR A 145 -14.64 10.86 12.31
C THR A 145 -13.37 10.78 11.46
N MET A 146 -12.20 10.52 12.04
CA MET A 146 -10.94 10.42 11.27
C MET A 146 -10.80 9.14 10.44
N ILE A 147 -11.55 8.08 10.77
CA ILE A 147 -11.59 6.84 9.96
C ILE A 147 -12.35 7.06 8.63
N ASN A 148 -13.17 8.11 8.55
CA ASN A 148 -14.03 8.42 7.40
C ASN A 148 -13.76 9.78 6.74
N VAL A 149 -12.66 10.48 7.07
CA VAL A 149 -12.27 11.67 6.29
C VAL A 149 -11.82 11.20 4.91
N LYS A 150 -12.77 11.20 3.97
CA LYS A 150 -12.46 11.17 2.54
C LYS A 150 -11.49 12.33 2.29
N PRO A 151 -10.32 12.11 1.68
CA PRO A 151 -9.46 13.23 1.31
C PRO A 151 -10.29 14.23 0.51
N PRO A 152 -10.13 15.55 0.73
CA PRO A 152 -10.90 16.54 0.01
C PRO A 152 -10.85 16.25 -1.49
N VAL A 153 -12.01 16.29 -2.14
CA VAL A 153 -12.17 16.07 -3.58
C VAL A 153 -11.61 17.28 -4.32
N GLY A 154 -10.30 17.44 -4.26
CA GLY A 154 -9.53 18.32 -5.13
C GLY A 154 -9.09 17.56 -6.37
N ARG A 155 -8.97 18.28 -7.50
CA ARG A 155 -8.41 17.74 -8.75
C ARG A 155 -7.09 17.04 -8.46
N GLU A 156 -6.84 15.93 -9.14
CA GLU A 156 -5.72 15.00 -8.90
C GLU A 156 -4.33 15.67 -8.91
N GLU A 157 -4.23 16.86 -9.52
CA GLU A 157 -3.04 17.70 -9.61
C GLU A 157 -2.69 18.43 -8.30
N ASP A 158 -3.67 18.66 -7.41
CA ASP A 158 -3.51 19.45 -6.18
C ASP A 158 -2.99 18.62 -4.98
N ARG A 159 -2.96 17.29 -5.11
CA ARG A 159 -2.44 16.36 -4.07
C ARG A 159 -0.91 16.38 -3.92
N THR A 160 -0.22 17.18 -4.72
CA THR A 160 1.25 17.26 -4.71
C THR A 160 1.80 18.35 -3.80
N ARG A 161 0.97 19.28 -3.31
CA ARG A 161 1.35 20.26 -2.29
C ARG A 161 0.75 19.86 -0.95
N LEU A 162 1.51 19.11 -0.16
CA LEU A 162 1.24 18.94 1.26
C LEU A 162 1.36 20.32 1.92
N ASP A 163 0.25 20.83 2.47
CA ASP A 163 0.30 22.02 3.31
C ASP A 163 1.03 21.67 4.63
N PRO A 164 2.22 22.24 4.90
CA PRO A 164 2.96 21.97 6.13
C PRO A 164 2.19 22.36 7.39
N ALA A 165 1.20 23.27 7.28
CA ALA A 165 0.36 23.69 8.40
C ALA A 165 -0.53 22.56 8.95
N MET A 166 -0.88 21.56 8.12
CA MET A 166 -1.78 20.47 8.52
C MET A 166 -1.12 19.46 9.49
N TYR A 167 0.22 19.42 9.58
CA TYR A 167 0.96 18.41 10.35
C TYR A 167 1.92 18.99 11.39
N GLN A 168 1.70 20.23 11.83
CA GLN A 168 2.59 20.94 12.76
C GLN A 168 2.74 20.26 14.14
N ASP A 169 1.85 19.34 14.51
CA ASP A 169 1.94 18.59 15.77
C ASP A 169 2.88 17.38 15.71
N LEU A 170 3.43 17.07 14.53
CA LEU A 170 4.51 16.09 14.42
C LEU A 170 5.84 16.68 14.91
N PRO A 171 6.67 15.90 15.65
CA PRO A 171 8.00 16.35 16.02
C PRO A 171 8.84 16.71 14.79
N LYS A 172 9.62 17.79 14.88
CA LYS A 172 10.45 18.30 13.78
C LYS A 172 11.30 17.21 13.11
N GLY A 173 11.98 16.37 13.90
CA GLY A 173 12.81 15.29 13.34
C GLY A 173 12.03 14.26 12.52
N ILE A 174 10.75 14.02 12.85
CA ILE A 174 9.87 13.15 12.07
C ILE A 174 9.41 13.87 10.80
N LEU A 175 9.05 15.15 10.88
CA LEU A 175 8.70 15.95 9.72
C LEU A 175 9.86 16.02 8.72
N ASP A 176 11.07 16.31 9.21
CA ASP A 176 12.31 16.35 8.42
C ASP A 176 12.56 14.98 7.77
N PHE A 177 12.37 13.88 8.49
CA PHE A 177 12.48 12.54 7.92
C PHE A 177 11.46 12.32 6.79
N LEU A 178 10.18 12.62 7.02
CA LEU A 178 9.14 12.44 6.01
C LEU A 178 9.40 13.31 4.77
N SER A 179 9.76 14.59 4.94
CA SER A 179 10.06 15.48 3.79
C SER A 179 11.28 15.02 3.01
N ASN A 180 12.31 14.55 3.70
CA ASN A 180 13.57 14.11 3.08
C ASN A 180 13.52 12.70 2.50
N HIS A 181 12.48 11.90 2.78
CA HIS A 181 12.39 10.53 2.29
C HIS A 181 11.20 10.28 1.34
N LEU A 182 10.19 11.15 1.30
CA LEU A 182 8.96 10.94 0.51
C LEU A 182 8.99 11.56 -0.90
N HIS A 183 10.14 11.55 -1.56
CA HIS A 183 10.29 12.07 -2.92
C HIS A 183 10.71 10.97 -3.92
N PRO A 184 10.52 11.17 -5.24
CA PRO A 184 10.99 10.22 -6.26
C PRO A 184 12.49 9.94 -6.08
N ILE A 185 12.91 8.69 -6.24
CA ILE A 185 14.31 8.27 -6.05
C ILE A 185 15.23 9.20 -6.87
N SER A 186 16.15 9.88 -6.19
CA SER A 186 17.23 10.63 -6.83
C SER A 186 18.16 9.66 -7.55
N HIS A 187 18.61 10.03 -8.76
CA HIS A 187 19.47 9.19 -9.61
C HIS A 187 20.66 8.62 -8.79
N GLY A 188 20.70 7.29 -8.62
CA GLY A 188 21.81 6.60 -7.94
C GLY A 188 21.44 5.77 -6.70
N LYS A 189 20.23 5.89 -6.14
CA LYS A 189 19.80 5.08 -4.96
C LYS A 189 18.89 3.91 -5.36
N PHE A 190 19.47 2.92 -6.03
CA PHE A 190 18.75 1.70 -6.44
C PHE A 190 18.94 0.59 -5.40
N GLY A 191 17.97 0.42 -4.51
CA GLY A 191 17.92 -0.73 -3.62
C GLY A 191 16.48 -1.03 -3.17
N PRO A 192 16.08 -2.32 -3.04
CA PRO A 192 14.73 -2.69 -2.60
C PRO A 192 14.40 -2.17 -1.18
N PHE A 193 15.43 -1.91 -0.37
CA PHE A 193 15.33 -1.46 1.02
C PHE A 193 15.67 0.03 1.22
N THR A 194 15.63 0.84 0.16
CA THR A 194 15.79 2.30 0.29
C THR A 194 14.68 2.91 1.15
N THR A 195 15.06 3.86 2.00
CA THR A 195 14.13 4.73 2.74
C THR A 195 13.60 5.87 1.88
N GLU A 196 14.27 6.22 0.78
CA GLU A 196 13.87 7.29 -0.12
C GLU A 196 12.97 6.77 -1.23
N ARG A 197 11.71 7.18 -1.21
CA ARG A 197 10.71 6.92 -2.25
C ARG A 197 9.46 7.76 -2.03
N ASN A 198 8.85 8.19 -3.13
CA ASN A 198 7.45 8.58 -3.12
C ASN A 198 6.58 7.33 -2.90
N THR A 199 6.19 7.08 -1.65
CA THR A 199 5.39 5.91 -1.24
C THR A 199 3.99 5.93 -1.82
N ALA A 200 3.37 7.11 -1.95
CA ALA A 200 2.04 7.32 -2.48
C ALA A 200 1.92 6.92 -3.96
N SER A 201 3.00 7.02 -4.75
CA SER A 201 3.01 6.53 -6.14
C SER A 201 3.45 5.06 -6.26
N MET A 202 4.05 4.48 -5.22
CA MET A 202 4.73 3.18 -5.29
C MET A 202 3.97 2.03 -4.66
N TYR A 203 2.98 2.28 -3.79
CA TYR A 203 2.30 1.21 -3.06
C TYR A 203 1.60 0.18 -3.98
N GLN A 204 1.12 0.61 -5.16
CA GLN A 204 0.52 -0.27 -6.19
C GLN A 204 1.51 -0.79 -7.23
N ARG A 205 2.83 -0.59 -7.06
CA ARG A 205 3.83 -0.94 -8.09
C ARG A 205 3.77 -2.41 -8.51
N TRP A 206 3.33 -3.29 -7.62
CA TRP A 206 3.15 -4.71 -7.89
C TRP A 206 2.20 -4.98 -9.06
N ARG A 207 1.21 -4.10 -9.32
CA ARG A 207 0.29 -4.23 -10.47
C ARG A 207 1.00 -4.25 -11.81
N TRP A 208 2.17 -3.64 -11.90
CA TRP A 208 2.96 -3.54 -13.13
C TRP A 208 4.01 -4.64 -13.27
N ILE A 209 4.17 -5.49 -12.26
CA ILE A 209 5.27 -6.45 -12.17
C ILE A 209 4.76 -7.88 -11.96
N ILE A 210 3.60 -8.04 -11.34
CA ILE A 210 2.97 -9.35 -11.15
C ILE A 210 2.63 -9.99 -12.50
N THR A 211 3.01 -11.24 -12.70
CA THR A 211 2.66 -11.99 -13.92
C THR A 211 1.22 -12.48 -13.84
N ALA A 212 0.60 -12.80 -14.99
CA ALA A 212 -0.76 -13.35 -15.01
C ALA A 212 -0.88 -14.64 -14.18
N LYS A 213 0.09 -15.56 -14.33
CA LYS A 213 0.17 -16.81 -13.55
C LYS A 213 0.25 -16.55 -12.04
N GLN A 214 1.13 -15.63 -11.61
CA GLN A 214 1.23 -15.26 -10.19
C GLN A 214 -0.06 -14.63 -9.70
N LEU A 215 -0.67 -13.74 -10.48
CA LEU A 215 -1.92 -13.09 -10.10
C LEU A 215 -3.04 -14.12 -9.88
N GLU A 216 -3.17 -15.10 -10.78
CA GLU A 216 -4.15 -16.18 -10.65
C GLU A 216 -3.87 -17.04 -9.41
N SER A 217 -2.63 -17.48 -9.22
CA SER A 217 -2.19 -18.25 -8.04
C SER A 217 -2.51 -17.52 -6.73
N VAL A 218 -2.04 -16.27 -6.62
CA VAL A 218 -2.23 -15.45 -5.42
C VAL A 218 -3.71 -15.15 -5.19
N GLN A 219 -4.49 -14.81 -6.22
CA GLN A 219 -5.91 -14.53 -6.03
C GLN A 219 -6.70 -15.77 -5.65
N ALA A 220 -6.34 -16.95 -6.17
CA ALA A 220 -6.96 -18.20 -5.76
C ALA A 220 -6.67 -18.49 -4.28
N ALA A 221 -5.41 -18.39 -3.86
CA ALA A 221 -4.98 -18.66 -2.48
C ALA A 221 -5.47 -17.61 -1.47
N CYS A 222 -5.46 -16.34 -1.85
CA CYS A 222 -5.60 -15.20 -0.94
C CYS A 222 -6.96 -14.51 -1.07
N LYS A 223 -7.93 -15.10 -1.77
CA LYS A 223 -9.27 -14.53 -1.96
C LYS A 223 -9.92 -14.02 -0.67
N PRO A 224 -9.90 -14.76 0.46
CA PRO A 224 -10.47 -14.28 1.72
C PRO A 224 -9.72 -13.05 2.27
N VAL A 225 -8.38 -13.08 2.23
CA VAL A 225 -7.51 -11.99 2.69
C VAL A 225 -7.75 -10.71 1.88
N ILE A 226 -7.76 -10.81 0.55
CA ILE A 226 -7.96 -9.67 -0.36
C ILE A 226 -9.30 -8.99 -0.04
N ARG A 227 -10.36 -9.77 0.17
CA ARG A 227 -11.68 -9.26 0.55
C ARG A 227 -11.69 -8.65 1.94
N ALA A 228 -11.08 -9.31 2.93
CA ALA A 228 -11.02 -8.82 4.30
C ALA A 228 -10.28 -7.47 4.43
N LEU A 229 -9.31 -7.20 3.55
CA LEU A 229 -8.61 -5.91 3.46
C LEU A 229 -9.40 -4.83 2.69
N GLY A 230 -10.56 -5.17 2.12
CA GLY A 230 -11.39 -4.30 1.30
C GLY A 230 -10.84 -4.08 -0.11
N HIS A 231 -9.99 -4.98 -0.61
CA HIS A 231 -9.45 -4.90 -1.96
C HIS A 231 -10.31 -5.65 -2.97
N ARG A 232 -10.32 -5.18 -4.21
CA ARG A 232 -11.01 -5.84 -5.33
C ARG A 232 -10.15 -6.96 -5.89
N LEU A 233 -10.78 -8.07 -6.25
CA LEU A 233 -10.18 -9.11 -7.09
C LEU A 233 -10.16 -8.61 -8.53
N PHE A 234 -9.07 -8.85 -9.24
CA PHE A 234 -9.06 -8.73 -10.70
C PHE A 234 -9.88 -9.87 -11.28
N ARG A 235 -10.67 -9.54 -12.28
CA ARG A 235 -11.30 -10.54 -13.15
C ARG A 235 -10.20 -11.30 -13.87
N SER A 236 -10.39 -12.60 -14.11
CA SER A 236 -9.50 -13.33 -15.01
C SER A 236 -9.51 -12.66 -16.38
N PHE A 237 -8.44 -12.82 -17.17
CA PHE A 237 -8.43 -12.31 -18.53
C PHE A 237 -9.66 -12.79 -19.30
N ALA A 238 -10.02 -14.07 -19.18
CA ALA A 238 -11.25 -14.63 -19.75
C ALA A 238 -12.53 -13.92 -19.27
N ALA A 239 -12.67 -13.63 -17.97
CA ALA A 239 -13.83 -12.91 -17.45
C ALA A 239 -13.86 -11.43 -17.88
N TYR A 240 -12.69 -10.83 -18.15
CA TYR A 240 -12.61 -9.51 -18.79
C TYR A 240 -13.03 -9.60 -20.26
N THR A 241 -12.53 -10.57 -21.03
CA THR A 241 -12.90 -10.76 -22.44
C THR A 241 -14.40 -10.99 -22.59
N VAL A 242 -15.01 -11.81 -21.73
CA VAL A 242 -16.46 -12.02 -21.70
C VAL A 242 -17.21 -10.75 -21.29
N ALA A 243 -16.77 -10.04 -20.24
CA ALA A 243 -17.42 -8.80 -19.82
C ALA A 243 -17.32 -7.68 -20.87
N VAL A 244 -16.23 -7.65 -21.63
CA VAL A 244 -16.01 -6.74 -22.74
C VAL A 244 -16.88 -7.15 -23.93
N SER A 245 -16.86 -8.43 -24.33
CA SER A 245 -17.71 -8.97 -25.40
C SER A 245 -19.18 -8.67 -25.15
N ASN A 246 -19.70 -8.99 -23.95
CA ASN A 246 -21.10 -8.74 -23.60
C ASN A 246 -21.49 -7.25 -23.59
N ARG A 247 -20.52 -6.33 -23.42
CA ARG A 247 -20.76 -4.88 -23.54
C ARG A 247 -20.73 -4.42 -24.99
N PHE A 248 -19.96 -5.09 -25.84
CA PHE A 248 -19.92 -4.85 -27.28
C PHE A 248 -21.11 -5.45 -28.02
N ASP A 249 -21.78 -6.48 -27.46
CA ASP A 249 -23.03 -7.03 -28.01
C ASP A 249 -24.15 -5.97 -28.09
N VAL A 250 -24.12 -4.96 -27.21
CA VAL A 250 -25.02 -3.79 -27.26
C VAL A 250 -24.79 -2.95 -28.52
N LEU A 251 -23.58 -2.94 -29.09
CA LEU A 251 -23.28 -2.20 -30.32
C LEU A 251 -23.91 -2.85 -31.56
N GLY A 252 -24.24 -4.14 -31.52
CA GLY A 252 -24.93 -4.83 -32.61
C GLY A 252 -26.40 -4.43 -32.77
N ALA A 253 -26.95 -3.69 -31.81
CA ALA A 253 -28.36 -3.28 -31.76
C ALA A 253 -28.59 -1.77 -31.91
N LEU A 254 -27.55 -0.98 -32.25
CA LEU A 254 -27.65 0.48 -32.30
C LEU A 254 -27.75 1.01 -33.74
N GLU A 255 -28.78 1.82 -34.02
CA GLU A 255 -29.07 2.40 -35.33
C GLU A 255 -28.21 3.64 -35.67
N ASP A 256 -27.55 4.29 -34.69
CA ASP A 256 -26.65 5.44 -34.93
C ASP A 256 -25.33 5.33 -34.11
N PRO A 257 -24.19 5.03 -34.75
CA PRO A 257 -22.91 4.77 -34.06
C PRO A 257 -22.13 6.00 -33.56
N LEU A 258 -22.46 7.23 -33.98
CA LEU A 258 -21.56 8.38 -33.79
C LEU A 258 -21.78 9.14 -32.46
N GLU A 259 -23.03 9.30 -31.99
CA GLU A 259 -23.30 9.98 -30.71
C GLU A 259 -23.02 9.10 -29.47
N LEU A 260 -23.16 7.77 -29.60
CA LEU A 260 -22.92 6.83 -28.51
C LEU A 260 -21.44 6.53 -28.24
N TRP A 261 -20.56 6.83 -29.19
CA TRP A 261 -19.16 6.44 -29.12
C TRP A 261 -18.40 7.11 -27.97
N ASP A 262 -18.71 8.37 -27.65
CA ASP A 262 -18.04 9.07 -26.55
C ASP A 262 -18.56 8.62 -25.18
N THR A 263 -19.87 8.35 -25.05
CA THR A 263 -20.46 7.72 -23.86
C THR A 263 -19.85 6.33 -23.63
N PHE A 264 -19.79 5.51 -24.68
CA PHE A 264 -19.19 4.18 -24.63
C PHE A 264 -17.71 4.21 -24.24
N LYS A 265 -16.91 5.13 -24.81
CA LYS A 265 -15.52 5.34 -24.37
C LYS A 265 -15.45 5.70 -22.90
N CYS A 266 -16.25 6.67 -22.45
CA CYS A 266 -16.25 7.11 -21.06
C CYS A 266 -16.60 5.96 -20.10
N GLU A 267 -17.65 5.20 -20.38
CA GLU A 267 -18.07 4.07 -19.55
C GLU A 267 -17.08 2.91 -19.57
N THR A 268 -16.51 2.59 -20.73
CA THR A 268 -15.50 1.54 -20.88
C THR A 268 -14.20 1.93 -20.17
N LEU A 269 -13.79 3.18 -20.30
CA LEU A 269 -12.57 3.70 -19.68
C LEU A 269 -12.76 3.83 -18.17
N GLN A 270 -13.95 4.22 -17.69
CA GLN A 270 -14.32 4.19 -16.28
C GLN A 270 -14.34 2.76 -15.72
N ALA A 271 -14.95 1.81 -16.44
CA ALA A 271 -14.97 0.40 -16.03
C ALA A 271 -13.56 -0.22 -16.02
N ALA A 272 -12.70 0.15 -16.98
CA ALA A 272 -11.30 -0.25 -17.01
C ALA A 272 -10.50 0.36 -15.85
N LYS A 273 -10.71 1.65 -15.52
CA LYS A 273 -10.14 2.31 -14.33
C LYS A 273 -10.58 1.62 -13.04
N GLU A 274 -11.84 1.24 -12.94
CA GLU A 274 -12.39 0.56 -11.78
C GLU A 274 -11.92 -0.89 -11.62
N SER A 275 -11.63 -1.55 -12.74
CA SER A 275 -11.19 -2.96 -12.79
C SER A 275 -9.67 -3.10 -12.67
N ILE A 276 -8.91 -2.20 -13.29
CA ILE A 276 -7.45 -2.31 -13.49
C ILE A 276 -6.69 -1.23 -12.69
N GLY A 277 -7.36 -0.17 -12.25
CA GLY A 277 -6.76 1.01 -11.61
C GLY A 277 -6.30 2.07 -12.63
N GLU A 278 -6.08 3.31 -12.18
CA GLU A 278 -5.55 4.39 -13.02
C GLU A 278 -4.03 4.29 -13.19
N ARG A 279 -3.57 4.33 -14.44
CA ARG A 279 -2.16 4.48 -14.81
C ARG A 279 -1.81 5.95 -14.74
N LEU A 280 -1.07 6.39 -13.70
CA LEU A 280 -0.41 7.69 -13.73
C LEU A 280 0.52 7.73 -14.95
N ARG A 281 0.16 8.51 -15.96
CA ARG A 281 1.08 8.81 -17.06
C ARG A 281 2.26 9.54 -16.43
N SER A 282 3.46 8.99 -16.59
CA SER A 282 4.68 9.77 -16.47
C SER A 282 4.50 11.02 -17.33
N ARG A 283 4.73 12.20 -16.75
CA ARG A 283 4.75 13.49 -17.47
C ARG A 283 5.78 13.39 -18.62
N ARG A 284 5.30 12.98 -19.79
CA ARG A 284 5.80 13.36 -21.10
C ARG A 284 4.57 13.64 -21.94
N GLY A 285 4.05 14.85 -21.74
CA GLY A 285 2.86 15.38 -22.39
C GLY A 285 3.12 15.81 -23.83
N PHE A 286 3.63 14.91 -24.65
CA PHE A 286 3.49 15.00 -26.10
C PHE A 286 3.25 13.58 -26.61
N VAL A 287 2.04 13.34 -27.12
CA VAL A 287 1.81 12.22 -28.03
C VAL A 287 2.71 12.54 -29.24
N SER A 288 3.62 11.64 -29.57
CA SER A 288 4.45 11.78 -30.77
C SER A 288 3.54 12.09 -31.97
N THR A 289 3.97 12.98 -32.87
CA THR A 289 3.22 13.34 -34.08
C THR A 289 2.93 12.11 -34.93
N GLU A 290 3.80 11.11 -34.87
CA GLU A 290 3.70 9.87 -35.64
C GLU A 290 2.47 8.99 -35.25
N PRO A 291 2.17 8.72 -33.97
CA PRO A 291 0.89 8.14 -33.55
C PRO A 291 -0.35 8.96 -33.94
N LEU A 292 -0.29 10.28 -33.86
CA LEU A 292 -1.42 11.15 -34.24
C LEU A 292 -1.66 11.11 -35.74
N GLU A 293 -0.60 11.20 -36.54
CA GLU A 293 -0.64 11.05 -38.00
C GLU A 293 -1.13 9.66 -38.41
N ASN A 294 -0.73 8.60 -37.70
CA ASN A 294 -1.21 7.24 -37.97
C ASN A 294 -2.69 7.06 -37.62
N ILE A 295 -3.16 7.71 -36.56
CA ILE A 295 -4.59 7.75 -36.20
C ILE A 295 -5.38 8.57 -37.22
N GLU A 296 -4.86 9.70 -37.68
CA GLU A 296 -5.49 10.54 -38.70
C GLU A 296 -5.51 9.87 -40.08
N LYS A 297 -4.42 9.21 -40.50
CA LYS A 297 -4.39 8.38 -41.72
C LYS A 297 -5.39 7.24 -41.64
N SER A 298 -5.47 6.56 -40.50
CA SER A 298 -6.45 5.50 -40.27
C SER A 298 -7.89 6.04 -40.24
N ARG A 299 -8.09 7.26 -39.75
CA ARG A 299 -9.39 7.95 -39.76
C ARG A 299 -9.77 8.38 -41.17
N ALA A 300 -8.84 8.94 -41.94
CA ALA A 300 -9.03 9.33 -43.34
C ALA A 300 -9.35 8.12 -44.23
N ALA A 301 -8.65 7.00 -44.03
CA ALA A 301 -8.92 5.74 -44.75
C ALA A 301 -10.30 5.15 -44.42
N ARG A 302 -10.81 5.34 -43.20
CA ARG A 302 -12.17 4.93 -42.82
C ARG A 302 -13.25 5.88 -43.37
N LEU A 303 -12.94 7.17 -43.47
CA LEU A 303 -13.86 8.19 -44.02
C LEU A 303 -13.92 8.14 -45.55
N ALA A 304 -12.84 7.72 -46.21
CA ALA A 304 -12.78 7.45 -47.65
C ALA A 304 -13.32 6.06 -48.02
N GLY A 305 -14.25 5.51 -47.23
CA GLY A 305 -14.63 4.10 -47.23
C GLY A 305 -14.91 3.50 -48.61
N ASN A 306 -14.66 2.19 -48.74
CA ASN A 306 -15.08 1.32 -49.84
C ASN A 306 -15.22 2.00 -51.21
N GLN A 307 -14.11 2.07 -51.94
CA GLN A 307 -14.16 1.93 -53.38
C GLN A 307 -13.20 0.81 -53.76
N ASP A 308 -13.81 -0.37 -53.97
CA ASP A 308 -13.34 -1.66 -54.48
C ASP A 308 -12.14 -2.36 -53.80
#